data_AF-A0A7L3AM07-F1
#
_entry.id   AF-A0A7L3AM07-F1
#
_cell.length_a   1.000
_cell.length_b   1.000
_cell.length_c   1.000
_cell.angle_alpha   90.00
_cell.angle_beta   90.00
_cell.angle_gamma   90.00
#
_symmetry.space_group_name_H-M   'P 1'
#
loop_
_entity.id
_entity.type
_entity.pdbx_description
1 polymer ?
#
loop_
_entity_poly.entity_id
_entity_poly.type
_entity_poly.pdbx_seq_one_letter_code
_entity_poly.pdbx_strand_id
1 'polypeptide(L)'
;ILLLIRNPKDLATSFYHYCNDISTVPSYEIWDDFFVAFMTKKMSWGCYFEYLSQWNKHADDENVMPITYEELKENRVLGVKKIAAFFGISLTEEELQSVVERSSFESMKKNSQETHGAFGNVLFRKG
;
A
#
# COMPACT_ATOMS: atom_id res chain seq x y z
N ILE A 1 7.53 11.36 8.30
CA ILE A 1 7.26 10.67 7.02
C ILE A 1 6.91 9.23 7.34
N LEU A 2 5.73 8.76 6.94
CA LEU A 2 5.36 7.36 7.06
C LEU A 2 5.73 6.64 5.76
N LEU A 3 6.67 5.69 5.83
CA LEU A 3 7.15 4.94 4.67
C LEU A 3 6.52 3.55 4.66
N LEU A 4 5.53 3.34 3.78
CA LEU A 4 4.90 2.03 3.62
C LEU A 4 5.73 1.14 2.68
N ILE A 5 6.12 -0.02 3.17
CA ILE A 5 6.87 -1.05 2.42
C ILE A 5 5.98 -2.28 2.29
N ARG A 6 6.07 -2.98 1.16
CA ARG A 6 5.37 -4.25 0.93
C ARG A 6 6.33 -5.28 0.37
N ASN A 7 6.07 -6.56 0.64
CA ASN A 7 6.79 -7.64 -0.02
C ASN A 7 6.77 -7.44 -1.55
N PRO A 8 7.93 -7.39 -2.24
CA PRO A 8 8.00 -7.10 -3.66
C PRO A 8 7.26 -8.11 -4.53
N LYS A 9 7.11 -9.37 -4.08
CA LYS A 9 6.35 -10.40 -4.79
C LYS A 9 4.86 -10.08 -4.79
N ASP A 10 4.32 -9.80 -3.60
CA ASP A 10 2.91 -9.44 -3.44
C ASP A 10 2.60 -8.08 -4.08
N LEU A 11 3.56 -7.15 -4.05
CA LEU A 11 3.46 -5.88 -4.76
C LEU A 11 3.40 -6.08 -6.28
N ALA A 12 4.30 -6.89 -6.84
CA ALA A 12 4.32 -7.18 -8.27
C ALA A 12 2.98 -7.76 -8.74
N THR A 13 2.45 -8.76 -8.02
CA THR A 13 1.13 -9.33 -8.36
C THR A 13 0.03 -8.28 -8.25
N SER A 14 0.00 -7.50 -7.17
CA SER A 14 -0.97 -6.43 -7.00
C SER A 14 -0.92 -5.40 -8.14
N PHE A 15 0.28 -5.05 -8.59
CA PHE A 15 0.51 -4.02 -9.59
C PHE A 15 0.22 -4.51 -11.02
N TYR A 16 0.48 -5.79 -11.33
CA TYR A 16 0.08 -6.40 -12.60
C TYR A 16 -1.41 -6.25 -12.88
N HIS A 17 -2.24 -6.60 -11.89
CA HIS A 17 -3.69 -6.44 -12.03
C HIS A 17 -4.11 -4.97 -12.09
N TYR A 18 -3.49 -4.10 -11.29
CA TYR A 18 -3.72 -2.65 -11.39
C TYR A 18 -3.46 -2.14 -12.81
N CYS A 19 -2.35 -2.56 -13.44
CA CYS A 19 -2.03 -2.17 -14.83
C CYS A 19 -3.05 -2.67 -15.85
N ASN A 20 -3.63 -3.84 -15.63
CA ASN A 20 -4.59 -4.43 -16.57
C ASN A 20 -6.03 -3.97 -16.37
N ASP A 21 -6.36 -3.50 -15.16
CA ASP A 21 -7.72 -3.04 -14.82
C ASP A 21 -7.88 -1.52 -14.94
N ILE A 22 -6.79 -0.76 -15.16
CA ILE A 22 -6.81 0.71 -15.29
C ILE A 22 -6.28 1.16 -16.65
N SER A 23 -7.12 1.86 -17.41
CA SER A 23 -6.83 2.32 -18.77
C SER A 23 -5.80 3.46 -18.89
N THR A 24 -5.42 4.09 -17.78
CA THR A 24 -4.47 5.21 -17.76
C THR A 24 -3.01 4.78 -17.72
N VAL A 25 -2.74 3.47 -17.62
CA VAL A 25 -1.39 2.90 -17.65
C VAL A 25 -1.29 1.81 -18.72
N PRO A 26 -0.09 1.51 -19.23
CA PRO A 26 0.10 0.37 -20.13
C PRO A 26 -0.35 -0.93 -19.46
N SER A 27 -1.21 -1.67 -20.15
CA SER A 27 -1.56 -3.04 -19.79
C SER A 27 -0.50 -4.01 -20.31
N TYR A 28 -0.47 -5.19 -19.71
CA TYR A 28 0.43 -6.29 -20.04
C TYR A 28 -0.40 -7.55 -20.25
N GLU A 29 -0.34 -8.09 -21.47
CA GLU A 29 -1.09 -9.31 -21.82
C GLU A 29 -0.52 -10.55 -21.13
N ILE A 30 0.80 -10.59 -20.90
CA ILE A 30 1.51 -11.72 -20.32
C ILE A 30 2.32 -11.27 -19.10
N TRP A 31 2.30 -12.08 -18.05
CA TRP A 31 3.00 -11.83 -16.80
C TRP A 31 4.50 -11.57 -16.96
N ASP A 32 5.17 -12.33 -17.85
CA ASP A 32 6.62 -12.23 -18.00
C ASP A 32 7.06 -10.86 -18.54
N ASP A 33 6.30 -10.27 -19.47
CA ASP A 33 6.57 -8.93 -19.98
C ASP A 33 6.39 -7.87 -18.89
N PHE A 34 5.32 -7.99 -18.09
CA PHE A 34 5.13 -7.16 -16.90
C PHE A 34 6.28 -7.32 -15.92
N PHE A 35 6.69 -8.56 -15.62
CA PHE A 35 7.71 -8.84 -14.64
C PHE A 35 9.07 -8.28 -15.07
N VAL A 36 9.43 -8.40 -16.36
CA VAL A 36 10.62 -7.75 -16.91
C VAL A 36 10.51 -6.23 -16.77
N ALA A 37 9.36 -5.63 -17.07
CA ALA A 37 9.16 -4.20 -16.89
C ALA A 37 9.26 -3.79 -15.40
N PHE A 38 8.76 -4.61 -14.47
CA PHE A 38 8.74 -4.36 -13.03
C PHE A 38 10.13 -4.43 -12.42
N MET A 39 10.91 -5.42 -12.82
CA MET A 39 12.29 -5.63 -12.38
C MET A 39 13.26 -4.62 -13.00
N THR A 40 12.86 -3.94 -14.08
CA THR A 40 13.65 -2.91 -14.74
C THR A 40 13.08 -1.52 -14.48
N LYS A 41 13.71 -0.47 -15.03
CA LYS A 41 13.28 0.93 -14.84
C LYS A 41 12.15 1.36 -15.78
N LYS A 42 11.33 0.42 -16.24
CA LYS A 42 10.34 0.64 -17.30
C LYS A 42 8.92 0.91 -16.80
N MET A 43 8.70 0.82 -15.49
CA MET A 43 7.42 1.21 -14.89
C MET A 43 7.24 2.73 -14.87
N SER A 44 6.00 3.20 -15.01
CA SER A 44 5.66 4.64 -15.05
C SER A 44 6.13 5.41 -13.81
N TRP A 45 6.28 4.74 -12.67
CA TRP A 45 6.74 5.32 -11.40
C TRP A 45 8.18 4.93 -11.04
N GLY A 46 8.94 4.39 -11.99
CA GLY A 46 10.32 3.96 -11.79
C GLY A 46 10.45 2.58 -11.13
N CYS A 47 11.64 2.27 -10.64
CA CYS A 47 11.98 0.95 -10.10
C CYS A 47 11.73 0.88 -8.59
N TYR A 48 10.92 -0.08 -8.15
CA TYR A 48 10.62 -0.29 -6.73
C TYR A 48 11.87 -0.58 -5.88
N PHE A 49 12.84 -1.31 -6.42
CA PHE A 49 14.09 -1.62 -5.71
C PHE A 49 14.98 -0.39 -5.53
N GLU A 50 15.00 0.51 -6.50
CA GLU A 50 15.71 1.79 -6.36
C GLU A 50 15.01 2.69 -5.34
N TYR A 51 13.68 2.72 -5.35
CA TYR A 51 12.88 3.39 -4.33
C TYR A 51 13.24 2.89 -2.92
N LEU A 52 13.23 1.57 -2.70
CA LEU A 52 13.61 0.99 -1.41
C LEU A 52 15.06 1.31 -1.04
N SER A 53 16.00 1.21 -1.99
CA SER A 53 17.41 1.51 -1.75
C SER A 53 17.64 2.98 -1.37
N GLN A 54 16.91 3.90 -1.98
CA GLN A 54 16.98 5.33 -1.66
C GLN A 54 16.44 5.60 -0.26
N TRP A 55 15.27 5.07 0.06
CA TRP A 55 14.66 5.27 1.38
C TRP A 55 15.39 4.55 2.51
N ASN A 56 16.07 3.44 2.23
CA ASN A 56 16.87 2.73 3.23
C ASN A 56 17.99 3.61 3.82
N LYS A 57 18.44 4.63 3.10
CA LYS A 57 19.42 5.61 3.61
C LYS A 57 18.87 6.51 4.72
N HIS A 58 17.54 6.58 4.84
CA HIS A 58 16.80 7.39 5.79
C HIS A 58 16.05 6.53 6.81
N ALA A 59 16.28 5.21 6.83
CA ALA A 59 15.52 4.29 7.68
C ALA A 59 15.74 4.56 9.19
N ASP A 60 16.88 5.15 9.54
CA ASP A 60 17.26 5.50 10.90
C ASP A 60 16.97 6.98 11.25
N ASP A 61 16.43 7.77 10.32
CA ASP A 61 16.08 9.17 10.57
C ASP A 61 14.87 9.24 11.52
N GLU A 62 14.95 10.01 12.59
CA GLU A 62 13.90 10.11 13.62
C GLU A 62 12.53 10.56 13.07
N ASN A 63 12.53 11.29 11.95
CA ASN A 63 11.33 11.79 11.29
C ASN A 63 10.83 10.85 10.16
N VAL A 64 11.37 9.64 10.04
CA VAL A 64 10.93 8.60 9.10
C VAL A 64 10.51 7.35 9.88
N MET A 65 9.30 6.86 9.63
CA MET A 65 8.85 5.58 10.19
C MET A 65 8.56 4.60 9.05
N PRO A 66 9.46 3.62 8.82
CA PRO A 66 9.17 2.46 8.01
C PRO A 66 8.06 1.63 8.68
N ILE A 67 7.07 1.23 7.90
CA ILE A 67 6.06 0.26 8.32
C ILE A 67 5.75 -0.67 7.16
N THR A 68 5.57 -1.95 7.43
CA THR A 68 5.24 -2.91 6.37
C THR A 68 3.72 -3.09 6.24
N TYR A 69 3.27 -3.35 5.02
CA TYR A 69 1.89 -3.76 4.75
C TYR A 69 1.53 -5.03 5.51
N GLU A 70 2.49 -5.95 5.62
CA GLU A 70 2.36 -7.23 6.30
C GLU A 70 2.13 -7.03 7.81
N GLU A 71 2.89 -6.15 8.49
CA GLU A 71 2.63 -5.79 9.89
C GLU A 71 1.24 -5.20 10.09
N LEU A 72 0.81 -4.29 9.19
CA LEU A 72 -0.51 -3.69 9.26
C LEU A 72 -1.63 -4.71 9.03
N LYS A 73 -1.39 -5.71 8.19
CA LYS A 73 -2.33 -6.80 7.93
C LYS A 73 -2.40 -7.78 9.10
N GLU A 74 -1.28 -8.10 9.72
CA GLU A 74 -1.19 -9.03 10.84
C GLU A 74 -1.82 -8.47 12.12
N ASN A 75 -1.52 -7.20 12.45
CA ASN A 75 -2.09 -6.56 13.63
C ASN A 75 -2.40 -5.07 13.39
N ARG A 76 -3.61 -4.80 12.90
CA ARG A 76 -4.10 -3.44 12.63
C ARG A 76 -4.08 -2.54 13.87
N VAL A 77 -4.49 -3.07 15.02
CA VAL A 77 -4.55 -2.30 16.28
C VAL A 77 -3.17 -1.78 16.65
N LEU A 78 -2.17 -2.66 16.62
CA LEU A 78 -0.78 -2.27 16.91
C LEU A 78 -0.24 -1.30 15.84
N GLY A 79 -0.54 -1.55 14.57
CA GLY A 79 -0.15 -0.67 13.47
C GLY A 79 -0.70 0.76 13.61
N VAL A 80 -2.00 0.90 13.93
CA VAL A 80 -2.62 2.21 14.18
C VAL A 80 -1.99 2.89 15.41
N LYS A 81 -1.74 2.16 16.50
CA LYS A 81 -1.06 2.70 17.68
C LYS A 81 0.35 3.22 17.35
N LYS A 82 1.14 2.46 16.58
CA LYS A 82 2.48 2.87 16.13
C LYS A 82 2.41 4.15 15.28
N ILE A 83 1.51 4.21 14.30
CA ILE A 83 1.31 5.38 13.44
C ILE A 83 0.90 6.61 14.26
N ALA A 84 -0.07 6.45 15.16
CA ALA A 84 -0.54 7.54 16.02
C ALA A 84 0.59 8.09 16.91
N ALA A 85 1.34 7.21 17.57
CA ALA A 85 2.48 7.59 18.41
C ALA A 85 3.56 8.36 17.61
N PHE A 86 3.89 7.89 16.41
CA PHE A 86 4.87 8.55 15.54
C PHE A 86 4.46 9.97 15.14
N PHE A 87 3.17 10.22 14.92
CA PHE A 87 2.66 11.56 14.63
C PHE A 87 2.30 12.37 15.88
N GLY A 88 2.54 11.86 17.10
CA GLY A 88 2.18 12.52 18.36
C GLY A 88 0.67 12.63 18.59
N ILE A 89 -0.12 11.75 17.96
CA ILE A 89 -1.58 11.72 18.09
C ILE A 89 -1.95 10.80 19.27
N SER A 90 -2.66 11.37 20.25
CA SER A 90 -3.27 10.59 21.33
C SER A 90 -4.64 10.09 20.87
N LEU A 91 -4.93 8.80 21.10
CA LEU A 91 -6.19 8.16 20.75
C LEU A 91 -6.87 7.60 21.99
N THR A 92 -8.19 7.78 22.11
CA THR A 92 -8.99 6.95 23.03
C THR A 92 -9.16 5.53 22.48
N GLU A 93 -9.64 4.61 23.31
CA GLU A 93 -9.90 3.24 22.87
C GLU A 93 -11.03 3.20 21.81
N GLU A 94 -12.03 4.07 21.94
CA GLU A 94 -13.13 4.19 20.99
C GLU A 94 -12.65 4.73 19.63
N GLU A 95 -11.77 5.74 19.64
CA GLU A 95 -11.18 6.29 18.41
C GLU A 95 -10.30 5.25 17.71
N LEU A 96 -9.46 4.55 18.46
CA LEU A 96 -8.64 3.45 17.96
C LEU A 96 -9.50 2.38 17.29
N GLN A 97 -10.53 1.88 18.00
CA GLN A 97 -11.39 0.84 17.48
C GLN A 97 -12.15 1.30 16.23
N SER A 98 -12.58 2.56 16.20
CA SER A 98 -13.22 3.17 15.02
C SER A 98 -12.28 3.21 13.82
N VAL A 99 -11.02 3.60 14.00
CA VAL A 99 -10.01 3.62 12.91
C VAL A 99 -9.73 2.19 12.42
N VAL A 100 -9.56 1.24 13.33
CA VAL A 100 -9.30 -0.17 12.99
C VAL A 100 -10.45 -0.75 12.18
N GLU A 101 -11.70 -0.52 12.60
CA GLU A 101 -12.90 -1.00 11.92
C GLU A 101 -13.07 -0.35 10.53
N ARG A 102 -12.95 0.97 10.44
CA ARG A 102 -13.08 1.72 9.18
C ARG A 102 -11.98 1.40 8.19
N SER A 103 -10.78 1.08 8.69
CA SER A 103 -9.65 0.69 7.86
C SER A 103 -9.71 -0.77 7.42
N SER A 104 -10.65 -1.59 7.89
CA SER A 104 -10.75 -3.00 7.48
C SER A 104 -11.00 -3.13 5.98
N PHE A 105 -10.57 -4.24 5.36
CA PHE A 105 -10.77 -4.43 3.92
C PHE A 105 -12.26 -4.41 3.53
N GLU A 106 -13.11 -5.04 4.32
CA GLU A 106 -14.56 -5.07 4.08
C GLU A 106 -15.18 -3.66 4.18
N SER A 107 -14.80 -2.90 5.21
CA SER A 107 -15.24 -1.51 5.38
C SER A 107 -14.79 -0.62 4.23
N MET A 108 -13.51 -0.70 3.84
CA MET A 108 -12.98 0.09 2.72
C MET A 108 -13.61 -0.32 1.39
N LYS A 109 -13.82 -1.62 1.15
CA LYS A 109 -14.46 -2.12 -0.07
C LYS A 109 -15.92 -1.68 -0.14
N LYS A 110 -16.67 -1.77 0.95
CA LYS A 110 -18.05 -1.27 1.04
C LYS A 110 -18.12 0.23 0.72
N ASN A 111 -17.13 0.99 1.18
CA ASN A 111 -17.06 2.44 0.98
C ASN A 111 -16.30 2.85 -0.30
N SER A 112 -15.91 1.90 -1.14
CA SER A 112 -15.00 2.15 -2.26
C SER A 112 -15.61 3.02 -3.35
N GLN A 113 -16.92 2.90 -3.58
CA GLN A 113 -17.64 3.72 -4.55
C GLN A 113 -17.69 5.20 -4.12
N GLU A 114 -17.90 5.47 -2.83
CA GLU A 114 -17.93 6.85 -2.32
C GLU A 114 -16.53 7.49 -2.33
N THR A 115 -15.50 6.70 -2.04
CA THR A 115 -14.13 7.20 -1.88
C THR A 115 -13.33 7.23 -3.19
N HIS A 116 -13.58 6.31 -4.11
CA HIS A 116 -12.78 6.10 -5.33
C HIS A 116 -13.63 6.03 -6.61
N GLY A 117 -14.95 6.20 -6.52
CA GLY A 117 -15.86 6.17 -7.66
C GLY A 117 -15.77 4.87 -8.44
N ALA A 118 -15.74 4.98 -9.77
CA ALA A 118 -15.64 3.84 -10.68
C ALA A 118 -14.39 2.96 -10.44
N PHE A 119 -13.31 3.53 -9.88
CA PHE A 119 -12.09 2.78 -9.56
C PHE A 119 -12.21 1.92 -8.30
N GLY A 120 -13.26 2.09 -7.49
CA GLY A 120 -13.45 1.31 -6.26
C GLY A 120 -13.47 -0.20 -6.52
N ASN A 121 -14.16 -0.65 -7.57
CA ASN A 121 -14.24 -2.08 -7.90
C ASN A 121 -12.90 -2.64 -8.42
N VAL A 122 -12.06 -1.78 -9.00
CA VAL A 122 -10.72 -2.15 -9.51
C VAL A 122 -9.73 -2.27 -8.36
N LEU A 123 -9.72 -1.29 -7.45
CA LEU A 123 -8.75 -1.22 -6.36
C LEU A 123 -9.06 -2.21 -5.22
N PHE A 124 -10.35 -2.46 -4.95
CA PHE A 124 -10.80 -3.31 -3.84
C PHE A 124 -11.30 -4.67 -4.32
N ARG A 125 -10.38 -5.43 -4.92
CA ARG A 125 -10.63 -6.82 -5.35
C ARG A 125 -10.16 -7.83 -4.31
N LYS A 126 -10.84 -8.98 -4.24
CA LYS A 126 -10.36 -10.11 -3.45
C LYS A 126 -9.22 -10.74 -4.26
N GLY A 127 -8.02 -10.76 -3.67
CA GLY A 127 -6.88 -11.50 -4.21
C GLY A 127 -7.11 -12.99 -4.10
#